data_AF-A0A6N2AG93-F1
#
_entry.id   AF-A0A6N2AG93-F1
#
_cell.length_a   1.000
_cell.length_b   1.000
_cell.length_c   1.000
_cell.angle_alpha   90.00
_cell.angle_beta   90.00
_cell.angle_gamma   90.00
#
_symmetry.space_group_name_H-M   'P 1'
#
loop_
_entity.id
_entity.type
_entity.pdbx_description
1 polymer ?
#
loop_
_entity_poly.entity_id
_entity_poly.type
_entity_poly.pdbx_seq_one_letter_code
_entity_poly.pdbx_strand_id
1 'polypeptide(L)'
;MSLIKNFCILLLTLYIVNISPEATKVENGVHFEVHIINDLPDNSIPLWIHCKSKTHDFENRLLKVDDDFTFKFKLNLFETNLYFSHFWWGKKQNVFDVFNRNLKDYCGNPEAKLRTCYWKVQEDGFYLGSNIDITEKLHDWQ
;
A
#
# COMPACT_ATOMS: atom_id res chain seq x y z
N MET A 1 56.28 -19.03 -19.58
CA MET A 1 55.72 -19.00 -18.20
C MET A 1 55.12 -17.65 -17.78
N SER A 2 55.33 -16.55 -18.53
CA SER A 2 54.84 -15.20 -18.18
C SER A 2 53.41 -14.87 -18.68
N LEU A 3 53.03 -15.37 -19.85
CA LEU A 3 51.73 -15.09 -20.48
C LEU A 3 50.53 -15.68 -19.72
N ILE A 4 50.69 -16.87 -19.12
CA ILE A 4 49.63 -17.55 -18.36
C ILE A 4 49.33 -16.78 -17.05
N LYS A 5 50.35 -16.20 -16.40
CA LYS A 5 50.15 -15.39 -15.19
C LYS A 5 49.36 -14.11 -15.48
N ASN A 6 49.71 -13.40 -16.56
CA ASN A 6 49.02 -12.17 -16.94
C ASN A 6 47.57 -12.43 -17.37
N PHE A 7 47.34 -13.56 -18.06
CA PHE A 7 45.99 -13.98 -18.45
C PHE A 7 45.13 -14.34 -17.23
N CYS A 8 45.69 -15.05 -16.25
CA CYS A 8 44.99 -15.36 -14.99
C CYS A 8 44.67 -14.10 -14.17
N ILE A 9 45.56 -13.12 -14.13
CA ILE A 9 45.34 -11.84 -13.42
C ILE A 9 44.21 -11.04 -14.07
N LEU A 10 44.17 -10.97 -15.41
CA LEU A 10 43.09 -10.30 -16.14
C LEU A 10 41.71 -10.93 -15.86
N LEU A 11 41.63 -12.27 -15.87
CA LEU A 11 40.40 -12.99 -15.54
C LEU A 11 39.95 -12.78 -14.09
N LEU A 12 40.88 -12.72 -13.13
CA LEU A 12 40.58 -12.44 -11.73
C LEU A 12 40.06 -11.01 -11.53
N THR A 13 40.60 -10.01 -12.23
CA THR A 13 40.10 -8.63 -12.13
C THR A 13 38.70 -8.45 -12.69
N LEU A 14 38.36 -9.13 -13.80
CA LEU A 14 37.01 -9.11 -14.38
C LEU A 14 35.97 -9.76 -13.45
N TYR A 15 36.36 -10.77 -12.66
CA TYR A 15 35.48 -11.43 -11.71
C TYR A 15 35.10 -10.51 -10.53
N ILE A 16 36.05 -9.70 -10.04
CA ILE A 16 35.83 -8.81 -8.88
C ILE A 16 34.94 -7.61 -9.24
N VAL A 17 34.98 -7.12 -10.49
CA VAL A 17 34.12 -6.01 -10.95
C VAL A 17 32.63 -6.39 -11.00
N ASN A 18 32.31 -7.69 -11.11
CA ASN A 18 30.94 -8.19 -11.14
C ASN A 18 30.33 -8.41 -9.75
N ILE A 19 31.12 -8.31 -8.68
CA ILE A 19 30.60 -8.31 -7.31
C ILE A 19 30.24 -6.87 -6.96
N SER A 20 29.18 -6.32 -7.56
CA SER A 20 28.55 -5.17 -6.93
C SER A 20 27.96 -5.67 -5.62
N PRO A 21 28.29 -5.11 -4.44
CA PRO A 21 27.43 -5.31 -3.29
C PRO A 21 26.05 -4.79 -3.71
N GLU A 22 25.08 -5.67 -3.75
CA GLU A 22 23.67 -5.30 -3.88
C GLU A 22 23.37 -4.49 -2.61
N ALA A 23 23.62 -3.17 -2.69
CA ALA A 23 23.36 -2.28 -1.61
C ALA A 23 21.87 -2.41 -1.34
N THR A 24 21.53 -3.08 -0.23
CA THR A 24 20.18 -3.05 0.31
C THR A 24 19.87 -1.57 0.47
N LYS A 25 19.06 -1.02 -0.44
CA LYS A 25 18.62 0.36 -0.37
C LYS A 25 17.85 0.46 0.94
N VAL A 26 18.50 0.98 1.99
CA VAL A 26 17.81 1.37 3.21
C VAL A 26 16.83 2.45 2.77
N GLU A 27 15.56 2.06 2.69
CA GLU A 27 14.48 2.91 2.20
C GLU A 27 14.20 3.98 3.26
N ASN A 28 15.02 5.03 3.27
CA ASN A 28 14.88 6.14 4.21
C ASN A 28 13.54 6.86 3.98
N GLY A 29 12.64 6.77 4.96
CA GLY A 29 11.35 7.46 4.94
C GLY A 29 10.31 6.78 5.83
N VAL A 30 9.21 7.48 6.07
CA VAL A 30 7.99 6.85 6.62
C VAL A 30 7.15 6.39 5.43
N HIS A 31 6.70 5.14 5.50
CA HIS A 31 5.82 4.54 4.52
C HIS A 31 4.47 4.26 5.14
N PHE A 32 3.44 4.37 4.32
CA PHE A 32 2.11 3.92 4.67
C PHE A 32 1.72 2.77 3.75
N GLU A 33 1.01 1.82 4.32
CA GLU A 33 0.39 0.71 3.62
C GLU A 33 -1.10 0.76 3.94
N VAL A 34 -1.92 0.95 2.92
CA VAL A 34 -3.37 1.05 3.05
C VAL A 34 -3.94 -0.28 2.61
N HIS A 35 -4.72 -0.90 3.50
CA HIS A 35 -5.49 -2.10 3.25
C HIS A 35 -6.96 -1.73 3.17
N ILE A 36 -7.64 -2.20 2.13
CA ILE A 36 -9.09 -2.08 1.98
C ILE A 36 -9.63 -3.50 1.92
N ILE A 37 -10.27 -3.91 3.01
CA ILE A 37 -10.75 -5.28 3.22
C ILE A 37 -12.25 -5.31 3.02
N ASN A 38 -12.70 -6.24 2.17
CA ASN A 38 -14.11 -6.49 1.98
C ASN A 38 -14.66 -7.38 3.11
N ASP A 39 -15.28 -6.76 4.11
CA ASP A 39 -15.92 -7.40 5.26
C ASP A 39 -17.46 -7.39 5.12
N LEU A 40 -17.94 -7.46 3.87
CA LEU A 40 -19.36 -7.58 3.54
C LEU A 40 -19.80 -9.05 3.59
N PRO A 41 -21.09 -9.32 3.85
CA PRO A 41 -21.61 -10.68 3.82
C PRO A 41 -21.50 -11.29 2.43
N ASP A 42 -21.29 -12.60 2.37
CA ASP A 42 -21.32 -13.35 1.12
C ASP A 42 -22.76 -13.50 0.60
N ASN A 43 -23.24 -12.46 -0.09
CA ASN A 43 -24.55 -12.40 -0.71
C ASN A 43 -24.49 -12.33 -2.25
N SER A 44 -23.36 -12.72 -2.85
CA SER A 44 -23.08 -12.66 -4.29
C SER A 44 -23.11 -11.25 -4.92
N ILE A 45 -23.19 -10.17 -4.14
CA ILE A 45 -23.05 -8.79 -4.63
C ILE A 45 -21.57 -8.37 -4.46
N PRO A 46 -20.81 -8.18 -5.55
CA PRO A 46 -19.39 -7.83 -5.45
C PRO A 46 -19.20 -6.41 -4.94
N LEU A 47 -18.09 -6.19 -4.22
CA LEU A 47 -17.58 -4.86 -3.94
C LEU A 47 -16.67 -4.43 -5.08
N TRP A 48 -17.02 -3.35 -5.78
CA TRP A 48 -16.12 -2.70 -6.71
C TRP A 48 -15.46 -1.51 -6.05
N ILE A 49 -14.18 -1.30 -6.33
CA ILE A 49 -13.43 -0.13 -5.90
C ILE A 49 -12.66 0.48 -7.06
N HIS A 50 -12.50 1.81 -7.01
CA HIS A 50 -11.58 2.54 -7.88
C HIS A 50 -10.76 3.50 -7.02
N CYS A 51 -9.53 3.11 -6.75
CA CYS A 51 -8.61 3.91 -5.94
C CYS A 51 -7.68 4.72 -6.84
N LYS A 52 -7.41 5.97 -6.49
CA LYS A 52 -6.39 6.77 -7.17
C LYS A 52 -5.82 7.89 -6.29
N SER A 53 -4.73 8.45 -6.77
CA SER A 53 -4.12 9.70 -6.31
C SER A 53 -4.00 10.68 -7.47
N LYS A 54 -3.38 11.84 -7.24
CA LYS A 54 -3.09 12.80 -8.31
C LYS A 54 -2.26 12.21 -9.47
N THR A 55 -1.37 11.25 -9.19
CA THR A 55 -0.35 10.79 -10.14
C THR A 55 -0.42 9.31 -10.45
N HIS A 56 -1.31 8.57 -9.80
CA HIS A 56 -1.40 7.12 -9.94
C HIS A 56 -2.85 6.69 -9.84
N ASP A 57 -3.27 5.85 -10.78
CA ASP A 57 -4.60 5.25 -10.86
C ASP A 57 -4.42 3.74 -10.73
N PHE A 58 -5.11 3.12 -9.78
CA PHE A 58 -5.01 1.68 -9.51
C PHE A 58 -6.01 0.85 -10.33
N GLU A 59 -6.74 1.50 -11.23
CA GLU A 59 -7.82 0.95 -12.04
C GLU A 59 -9.00 0.44 -11.19
N ASN A 60 -10.05 -0.04 -11.87
CA ASN A 60 -11.19 -0.66 -11.22
C ASN A 60 -10.81 -2.06 -10.73
N ARG A 61 -11.13 -2.36 -9.48
CA ARG A 61 -10.90 -3.68 -8.87
C ARG A 61 -12.21 -4.23 -8.33
N LEU A 62 -12.45 -5.51 -8.59
CA LEU A 62 -13.50 -6.28 -7.94
C LEU A 62 -12.87 -7.01 -6.75
N LEU A 63 -13.45 -6.85 -5.57
CA LEU A 63 -13.07 -7.54 -4.34
C LEU A 63 -14.16 -8.55 -3.96
N LYS A 64 -13.79 -9.81 -3.82
CA LYS A 64 -14.60 -10.86 -3.18
C LYS A 64 -14.61 -10.65 -1.68
N VAL A 65 -15.48 -11.36 -0.97
CA VAL A 65 -15.47 -11.37 0.50
C VAL A 65 -14.08 -11.82 0.97
N ASP A 66 -13.57 -11.14 2.00
CA ASP A 66 -12.23 -11.30 2.57
C ASP A 66 -11.05 -10.90 1.65
N ASP A 67 -11.30 -10.43 0.42
CA ASP A 67 -10.23 -9.88 -0.41
C ASP A 67 -9.69 -8.58 0.22
N ASP A 68 -8.36 -8.44 0.17
CA ASP A 68 -7.61 -7.26 0.62
C ASP A 68 -6.97 -6.57 -0.57
N PHE A 69 -7.43 -5.35 -0.86
CA PHE A 69 -6.73 -4.46 -1.77
C PHE A 69 -5.71 -3.62 -1.01
N THR A 70 -4.44 -3.88 -1.30
CA THR A 70 -3.33 -3.22 -0.62
C THR A 70 -2.51 -2.35 -1.58
N PHE A 71 -2.10 -1.18 -1.11
CA PHE A 71 -1.04 -0.40 -1.76
C PHE A 71 -0.15 0.30 -0.74
N LYS A 72 1.13 0.43 -1.09
CA LYS A 72 2.17 1.06 -0.26
C LYS A 72 2.73 2.29 -0.94
N PHE A 73 3.01 3.33 -0.16
CA PHE A 73 3.66 4.53 -0.65
C PHE A 73 4.57 5.16 0.41
N LYS A 74 5.50 5.99 -0.04
CA LYS A 74 6.34 6.82 0.82
C LYS A 74 5.65 8.15 1.10
N LEU A 75 5.60 8.54 2.37
CA LEU A 75 5.13 9.87 2.77
C LEU A 75 6.11 10.92 2.25
N ASN A 76 5.59 11.92 1.53
CA ASN A 76 6.37 13.03 1.04
C ASN A 76 6.68 14.03 2.17
N LEU A 77 7.73 14.85 1.98
CA LEU A 77 8.23 15.77 3.00
C LEU A 77 7.20 16.83 3.43
N PHE A 78 6.23 17.13 2.58
CA PHE A 78 5.18 18.11 2.85
C PHE A 78 3.87 17.45 3.35
N GLU A 79 3.87 16.14 3.59
CA GLU A 79 2.70 15.35 3.99
C GLU A 79 1.44 15.65 3.15
N THR A 80 1.59 15.73 1.82
CA THR A 80 0.49 16.04 0.89
C THR A 80 0.02 14.82 0.10
N ASN A 81 0.46 13.62 0.48
CA ASN A 81 -0.06 12.38 -0.11
C ASN A 81 -1.56 12.31 0.13
N LEU A 82 -2.32 12.10 -0.94
CA LEU A 82 -3.76 11.95 -0.91
C LEU A 82 -4.15 10.82 -1.85
N TYR A 83 -4.91 9.87 -1.31
CA TYR A 83 -5.51 8.77 -2.04
C TYR A 83 -7.00 8.75 -1.70
N PHE A 84 -7.83 8.61 -2.71
CA PHE A 84 -9.27 8.48 -2.56
C PHE A 84 -9.78 7.30 -3.35
N SER A 85 -10.91 6.77 -2.90
CA SER A 85 -11.51 5.59 -3.49
C SER A 85 -13.00 5.80 -3.66
N HIS A 86 -13.52 5.37 -4.80
CA HIS A 86 -14.95 5.21 -5.01
C HIS A 86 -15.29 3.74 -4.82
N PHE A 87 -16.29 3.47 -3.98
CA PHE A 87 -16.79 2.14 -3.64
C PHE A 87 -18.19 1.96 -4.20
N TRP A 88 -18.48 0.78 -4.72
CA TRP A 88 -19.81 0.37 -5.15
C TRP A 88 -20.15 -1.01 -4.62
N TRP A 89 -21.32 -1.13 -3.98
CA TRP A 89 -21.87 -2.38 -3.52
C TRP A 89 -23.38 -2.43 -3.83
N GLY A 90 -23.74 -3.09 -4.93
CA GLY A 90 -25.10 -3.11 -5.44
C GLY A 90 -25.59 -1.71 -5.81
N LYS A 91 -26.55 -1.17 -5.06
CA LYS A 91 -27.08 0.19 -5.24
C LYS A 91 -26.40 1.23 -4.35
N LYS A 92 -25.63 0.80 -3.35
CA LYS A 92 -24.90 1.67 -2.43
C LYS A 92 -23.60 2.11 -3.09
N GLN A 93 -23.22 3.35 -2.85
CA GLN A 93 -21.90 3.84 -3.23
C GLN A 93 -21.40 4.89 -2.25
N ASN A 94 -20.09 5.11 -2.21
CA ASN A 94 -19.53 6.29 -1.58
C ASN A 94 -18.15 6.59 -2.17
N VAL A 95 -17.71 7.84 -2.09
CA VAL A 95 -16.37 8.29 -2.51
C VAL A 95 -15.78 9.19 -1.44
N PHE A 96 -14.58 8.84 -0.98
CA PHE A 96 -13.87 9.59 0.05
C PHE A 96 -12.36 9.29 0.03
N ASP A 97 -11.61 10.10 0.77
CA ASP A 97 -10.17 9.91 0.95
C ASP A 97 -9.91 8.67 1.81
N VAL A 98 -9.20 7.69 1.27
CA VAL A 98 -8.72 6.52 2.04
C VAL A 98 -7.37 6.79 2.70
N PHE A 99 -6.69 7.86 2.28
CA PHE A 99 -5.53 8.40 2.98
C PHE A 99 -5.40 9.90 2.71
N ASN A 100 -5.20 10.66 3.77
CA ASN A 100 -4.72 12.04 3.72
C ASN A 100 -4.00 12.37 5.04
N ARG A 101 -3.50 13.61 5.18
CA ARG A 101 -2.79 14.06 6.39
C ARG A 101 -3.59 13.85 7.68
N ASN A 102 -4.90 14.03 7.65
CA ASN A 102 -5.75 13.94 8.85
C ASN A 102 -6.01 12.48 9.24
N LEU A 103 -6.00 11.57 8.27
CA LEU A 103 -6.21 10.13 8.51
C LEU A 103 -4.94 9.41 8.96
N LYS A 104 -3.76 10.02 8.83
CA LYS A 104 -2.48 9.36 9.14
C LYS A 104 -2.37 8.85 10.59
N ASP A 105 -3.05 9.51 11.52
CA ASP A 105 -2.99 9.23 12.96
C ASP A 105 -3.85 8.00 13.34
N TYR A 106 -4.73 7.55 12.44
CA TYR A 106 -5.43 6.28 12.58
C TYR A 106 -4.55 5.08 12.22
N CYS A 107 -3.36 5.31 11.64
CA CYS A 107 -2.56 4.25 11.03
C CYS A 107 -1.33 3.88 11.86
N GLY A 108 -1.25 2.62 12.27
CA GLY A 108 -0.10 1.99 12.93
C GLY A 108 0.52 2.78 14.09
N ASN A 109 1.73 2.38 14.49
CA ASN A 109 2.51 3.12 15.49
C ASN A 109 3.18 4.34 14.83
N PRO A 110 3.02 5.58 15.35
CA PRO A 110 3.72 6.76 14.85
C PRO A 110 5.26 6.65 14.82
N GLU A 111 5.86 5.84 15.67
CA GLU A 111 7.31 5.63 15.68
C GLU A 111 7.79 4.65 14.59
N ALA A 112 6.86 3.87 14.01
CA ALA A 112 7.19 2.90 12.98
C ALA A 112 7.51 3.56 11.63
N LYS A 113 8.49 2.97 10.93
CA LYS A 113 8.84 3.35 9.54
C LYS A 113 7.81 2.87 8.53
N LEU A 114 7.06 1.83 8.85
CA LEU A 114 5.90 1.36 8.09
C LEU A 114 4.68 1.48 9.00
N ARG A 115 3.67 2.23 8.55
CA ARG A 115 2.42 2.41 9.26
C ARG A 115 1.28 1.87 8.42
N THR A 116 0.41 1.09 9.03
CA THR A 116 -0.65 0.41 8.31
C THR A 116 -1.98 1.06 8.63
N CYS A 117 -2.77 1.33 7.60
CA CYS A 117 -4.14 1.83 7.69
C CYS A 117 -5.08 0.72 7.22
N TYR A 118 -5.97 0.26 8.09
CA TYR A 118 -6.97 -0.76 7.74
C TYR A 118 -8.34 -0.12 7.55
N TRP A 119 -8.84 -0.18 6.33
CA TRP A 119 -10.23 0.09 6.01
C TRP A 119 -11.01 -1.23 5.97
N LYS A 120 -12.01 -1.36 6.84
CA LYS A 120 -13.03 -2.43 6.72
C LYS A 120 -14.27 -1.87 6.06
N VAL A 121 -14.70 -2.51 5.00
CA VAL A 121 -15.95 -2.19 4.30
C VAL A 121 -17.03 -3.13 4.79
N GLN A 122 -18.03 -2.60 5.50
CA GLN A 122 -19.11 -3.37 6.12
C GLN A 122 -20.49 -2.91 5.63
N GLU A 123 -21.54 -3.64 6.01
CA GLU A 123 -22.89 -3.39 5.50
C GLU A 123 -23.42 -1.99 5.81
N ASP A 124 -23.01 -1.44 6.94
CA ASP A 124 -23.47 -0.16 7.46
C ASP A 124 -22.49 0.99 7.16
N GLY A 125 -21.26 0.72 6.73
CA GLY A 125 -20.32 1.77 6.35
C GLY A 125 -18.85 1.32 6.32
N PHE A 126 -17.98 2.28 6.57
CA PHE A 126 -16.55 2.16 6.39
C PHE A 126 -15.83 2.52 7.68
N TYR A 127 -14.95 1.62 8.12
CA TYR A 127 -14.24 1.71 9.38
C TYR A 127 -12.74 1.81 9.14
N LEU A 128 -12.06 2.73 9.82
CA LEU A 128 -10.62 2.92 9.72
C LEU A 128 -9.94 2.63 11.05
N GLY A 129 -8.79 1.95 11.01
CA GLY A 129 -7.98 1.76 12.21
C GLY A 129 -6.54 1.30 11.96
N SER A 130 -5.81 1.21 13.06
CA SER A 130 -4.39 0.83 13.08
C SER A 130 -4.19 -0.69 12.99
N ASN A 131 -5.24 -1.45 13.29
CA ASN A 131 -5.39 -2.89 13.08
C ASN A 131 -6.88 -3.19 12.86
N ILE A 132 -7.20 -4.41 12.41
CA ILE A 132 -8.57 -4.80 12.05
C ILE A 132 -9.54 -4.89 13.23
N ASP A 133 -9.03 -5.05 14.46
CA ASP A 133 -9.83 -5.20 15.68
C ASP A 133 -10.18 -3.86 16.33
N ILE A 134 -9.35 -2.83 16.10
CA ILE A 134 -9.48 -1.49 16.67
C ILE A 134 -9.74 -0.49 15.54
N THR A 135 -10.99 -0.43 15.11
CA THR A 135 -11.44 0.46 14.02
C THR A 135 -12.59 1.37 14.46
N GLU A 136 -12.68 2.55 13.87
CA GLU A 136 -13.74 3.53 14.10
C GLU A 136 -14.51 3.77 12.79
N LYS A 137 -15.84 3.86 12.87
CA LYS A 137 -16.68 4.17 11.70
C LYS A 137 -16.50 5.63 11.30
N LEU A 138 -16.05 5.88 10.07
CA LEU A 138 -15.84 7.23 9.56
C LEU A 138 -16.83 7.65 8.48
N HIS A 139 -17.38 6.69 7.74
CA HIS A 139 -18.32 6.96 6.65
C HIS A 139 -19.47 5.96 6.63
N ASP A 140 -20.66 6.43 6.30
CA ASP A 140 -21.80 5.58 5.93
C ASP A 140 -21.81 5.34 4.41
N TRP A 141 -22.63 4.39 3.95
CA TRP A 141 -23.00 4.33 2.53
C TRP A 141 -23.93 5.49 2.14
N GLN A 142 -23.90 5.90 0.87
CA GLN A 142 -24.92 6.81 0.28
C GLN A 142 -25.95 6.02 -0.52
#